data_AF-A0A7J6MR27-F1
#
_entry.id   AF-A0A7J6MR27-F1
#
_cell.length_a   1.000
_cell.length_b   1.000
_cell.length_c   1.000
_cell.angle_alpha   90.00
_cell.angle_beta   90.00
_cell.angle_gamma   90.00
#
_symmetry.space_group_name_H-M   'P 1'
#
loop_
_entity.id
_entity.type
_entity.pdbx_description
1 polymer ?
#
loop_
_entity_poly.entity_id
_entity_poly.type
_entity_poly.pdbx_seq_one_letter_code
_entity_poly.pdbx_strand_id
1 'polypeptide(L)'
;MEKKRNAMIENTKNLSEMSDWIVHADSDQFHEIPGNNIDSFLRSVEDEGYNAVYGNYVDRVAQDGSLPLVSATPTIFSQFPLACDVTKKIVGIDVPQKVLAFRAFLRANRGGGKVKDESLACVYPTLLKSHHFKWVKQVKEKLERRVETADILLATQLAEGVLGPLWVVMSRYKRKGYGWWRQSANVLEHLKQHNSRLCVNCSELSCIIANTTEQVSPWGDAMRVDICPAGRHAR
;
A
#
# COMPACT_ATOMS: atom_id res chain seq x y z
N MET A 1 9.40 -7.85 -17.83
CA MET A 1 8.90 -8.03 -16.44
C MET A 1 9.29 -9.39 -15.87
N GLU A 2 9.21 -10.48 -16.65
CA GLU A 2 9.59 -11.84 -16.25
C GLU A 2 10.99 -11.96 -15.61
N LYS A 3 12.02 -11.33 -16.19
CA LYS A 3 13.39 -11.32 -15.63
C LYS A 3 13.48 -10.72 -14.22
N LYS A 4 12.76 -9.63 -13.93
CA LYS A 4 12.76 -8.99 -12.60
C LYS A 4 12.02 -9.83 -11.56
N ARG A 5 10.92 -10.47 -11.97
CA ARG A 5 10.16 -11.43 -11.14
C ARG A 5 11.02 -12.65 -10.78
N ASN A 6 11.73 -13.19 -11.76
CA ASN A 6 12.59 -14.36 -11.56
C ASN A 6 13.80 -14.04 -10.67
N ALA A 7 14.40 -12.85 -10.79
CA ALA A 7 15.47 -12.41 -9.89
C ALA A 7 15.01 -12.24 -8.43
N MET A 8 13.79 -11.73 -8.19
CA MET A 8 13.23 -11.66 -6.83
C MET A 8 12.96 -13.06 -6.24
N ILE A 9 12.48 -14.00 -7.06
CA ILE A 9 12.27 -15.40 -6.67
C ILE A 9 13.62 -16.09 -6.41
N GLU A 10 14.66 -15.79 -7.17
CA GLU A 10 16.00 -16.35 -7.00
C GLU A 10 16.70 -15.80 -5.75
N ASN A 11 16.53 -14.51 -5.45
CA ASN A 11 17.03 -13.90 -4.21
C ASN A 11 16.34 -14.46 -2.94
N THR A 12 15.15 -15.05 -3.07
CA THR A 12 14.47 -15.73 -1.94
C THR A 12 14.83 -17.21 -1.82
N LYS A 13 15.55 -17.80 -2.79
CA LYS A 13 16.09 -19.17 -2.67
C LYS A 13 17.24 -19.25 -1.67
N ASN A 14 17.88 -18.12 -1.36
CA ASN A 14 18.95 -17.98 -0.37
C ASN A 14 18.45 -17.48 1.00
N LEU A 15 17.14 -17.49 1.25
CA LEU A 15 16.63 -17.43 2.63
C LEU A 15 17.09 -18.72 3.30
N SER A 16 18.22 -18.64 3.98
CA SER A 16 18.94 -19.81 4.49
C SER A 16 18.12 -20.56 5.52
N GLU A 17 17.19 -19.87 6.20
CA GLU A 17 16.29 -20.50 7.15
C GLU A 17 14.86 -19.96 7.03
N MET A 18 13.87 -20.85 7.15
CA MET A 18 12.45 -20.47 7.20
C MET A 18 12.11 -19.52 8.37
N SER A 19 13.03 -19.37 9.33
CA SER A 19 12.99 -18.44 10.46
C SER A 19 13.37 -16.99 10.08
N ASP A 20 13.98 -16.72 8.93
CA ASP A 20 14.40 -15.36 8.58
C ASP A 20 13.20 -14.39 8.46
N TRP A 21 13.43 -13.10 8.72
CA TRP A 21 12.43 -12.06 8.45
C TRP A 21 12.59 -11.47 7.06
N ILE A 22 11.48 -11.36 6.34
CA ILE A 22 11.39 -10.63 5.07
C ILE A 22 10.81 -9.26 5.37
N VAL A 23 11.57 -8.20 5.12
CA VAL A 23 11.08 -6.81 5.13
C VAL A 23 10.62 -6.42 3.73
N HIS A 24 9.38 -5.96 3.62
CA HIS A 24 8.73 -5.64 2.35
C HIS A 24 8.44 -4.15 2.26
N ALA A 25 9.25 -3.43 1.48
CA ALA A 25 9.04 -2.02 1.15
C ALA A 25 8.97 -1.84 -0.37
N ASP A 26 7.98 -1.08 -0.84
CA ASP A 26 7.98 -0.61 -2.23
C ASP A 26 8.97 0.55 -2.38
N SER A 27 9.44 0.82 -3.60
CA SER A 27 10.42 1.89 -3.85
C SER A 27 9.94 3.30 -3.50
N ASP A 28 8.64 3.48 -3.27
CA ASP A 28 7.98 4.72 -2.89
C ASP A 28 7.50 4.70 -1.42
N GLN A 29 8.06 3.82 -0.57
CA GLN A 29 7.63 3.66 0.82
C GLN A 29 8.78 3.71 1.82
N PHE A 30 8.52 4.33 2.97
CA PHE A 30 9.40 4.31 4.15
C PHE A 30 8.60 3.88 5.39
N HIS A 31 9.08 2.84 6.07
CA HIS A 31 8.44 2.33 7.28
C HIS A 31 9.01 3.04 8.51
N GLU A 32 8.14 3.53 9.38
CA GLU A 32 8.53 4.10 10.67
C GLU A 32 8.73 2.95 11.67
N ILE A 33 9.99 2.61 11.92
CA ILE A 33 10.37 1.49 12.78
C ILE A 33 10.61 1.98 14.21
N PRO A 34 9.93 1.42 15.23
CA PRO A 34 10.17 1.76 16.62
C PRO A 34 11.66 1.62 16.99
N GLY A 35 12.19 2.61 17.72
CA GLY A 35 13.60 2.62 18.12
C GLY A 35 14.60 2.80 16.98
N ASN A 36 14.15 3.07 15.75
CA ASN A 36 14.99 3.23 14.55
C ASN A 36 15.95 2.05 14.28
N ASN A 37 15.60 0.86 14.76
CA ASN A 37 16.42 -0.34 14.60
C ASN A 37 15.51 -1.56 14.33
N ILE A 38 15.48 -1.97 13.06
CA ILE A 38 14.63 -3.05 12.59
C ILE A 38 14.96 -4.41 13.23
N ASP A 39 16.24 -4.68 13.49
CA ASP A 39 16.66 -5.95 14.07
C ASP A 39 16.15 -6.09 15.50
N SER A 40 16.34 -5.05 16.32
CA SER A 40 15.85 -5.05 17.71
C SER A 40 14.33 -5.12 17.79
N PHE A 41 13.63 -4.41 16.90
CA PHE A 41 12.17 -4.43 16.83
C PHE A 41 11.63 -5.80 16.39
N LEU A 42 12.19 -6.41 15.35
CA LEU A 42 11.71 -7.72 14.89
C LEU A 42 12.01 -8.85 15.88
N ARG A 43 13.12 -8.74 16.63
CA ARG A 43 13.40 -9.65 17.75
C ARG A 43 12.35 -9.52 18.85
N SER A 44 11.99 -8.31 19.27
CA SER A 44 10.95 -8.15 20.31
C SER A 44 9.58 -8.66 19.83
N VAL A 45 9.23 -8.42 18.57
CA VAL A 45 8.01 -8.96 17.94
C VAL A 45 8.01 -10.50 17.96
N GLU A 46 9.17 -11.12 17.66
CA GLU A 46 9.38 -12.56 17.72
C GLU A 46 9.30 -13.12 19.15
N ASP A 47 9.93 -12.46 20.12
CA ASP A 47 9.91 -12.84 21.54
C ASP A 47 8.49 -12.81 22.13
N GLU A 48 7.65 -11.89 21.62
CA GLU A 48 6.21 -11.83 21.94
C GLU A 48 5.36 -12.88 21.18
N GLY A 49 5.98 -13.68 20.30
CA GLY A 49 5.35 -14.78 19.59
C GLY A 49 4.68 -14.41 18.26
N TYR A 50 4.91 -13.20 17.74
CA TYR A 50 4.35 -12.75 16.46
C TYR A 50 5.29 -13.05 15.30
N ASN A 51 4.73 -13.21 14.10
CA ASN A 51 5.47 -13.58 12.88
C ASN A 51 5.13 -12.71 11.66
N ALA A 52 4.29 -11.69 11.84
CA ALA A 52 3.95 -10.70 10.82
C ALA A 52 3.69 -9.33 11.44
N VAL A 53 4.15 -8.27 10.76
CA VAL A 53 3.94 -6.87 11.13
C VAL A 53 3.28 -6.15 9.98
N TYR A 54 2.22 -5.41 10.28
CA TYR A 54 1.48 -4.61 9.31
C TYR A 54 1.66 -3.13 9.59
N GLY A 55 1.39 -2.32 8.57
CA GLY A 55 1.30 -0.88 8.73
C GLY A 55 0.20 -0.28 7.89
N ASN A 56 -0.22 0.90 8.32
CA ASN A 56 -1.15 1.76 7.58
C ASN A 56 -0.36 2.69 6.66
N TYR A 57 -0.89 2.92 5.46
CA TYR A 57 -0.35 3.96 4.60
C TYR A 57 -0.60 5.34 5.21
N VAL A 58 0.46 6.15 5.19
CA VAL A 58 0.41 7.58 5.41
C VAL A 58 0.78 8.22 4.09
N ASP A 59 -0.21 8.74 3.35
CA ASP A 59 0.07 9.34 2.04
C ASP A 59 0.79 10.68 2.22
N ARG A 60 2.01 10.76 1.68
CA ARG A 60 2.84 11.95 1.75
C ARG A 60 2.57 12.84 0.55
N VAL A 61 2.18 14.09 0.80
CA VAL A 61 1.71 15.03 -0.23
C VAL A 61 2.48 16.36 -0.12
N ALA A 62 2.72 17.00 -1.26
CA ALA A 62 3.30 18.34 -1.33
C ALA A 62 2.39 19.36 -0.61
N GLN A 63 2.99 20.38 -0.01
CA GLN A 63 2.28 21.38 0.80
C GLN A 63 1.10 22.05 0.06
N ASP A 64 1.25 22.29 -1.25
CA ASP A 64 0.23 22.93 -2.09
C ASP A 64 -0.65 21.92 -2.85
N GLY A 65 -0.52 20.62 -2.56
CA GLY A 65 -1.21 19.55 -3.26
C GLY A 65 -0.71 19.29 -4.69
N SER A 66 0.36 19.96 -5.14
CA SER A 66 0.95 19.67 -6.45
C SER A 66 1.55 18.27 -6.52
N LEU A 67 1.84 17.84 -7.75
CA LEU A 67 2.51 16.57 -8.06
C LEU A 67 3.91 16.88 -8.64
N PRO A 68 4.89 17.28 -7.81
CA PRO A 68 6.20 17.68 -8.28
C PRO A 68 7.07 16.48 -8.73
N LEU A 69 8.16 16.78 -9.43
CA LEU A 69 9.25 15.80 -9.59
C LEU A 69 10.00 15.66 -8.26
N VAL A 70 10.40 14.44 -7.93
CA VAL A 70 11.24 14.18 -6.75
C VAL A 70 12.66 14.66 -7.04
N SER A 71 13.21 15.43 -6.10
CA SER A 71 14.60 15.90 -6.12
C SER A 71 15.45 15.14 -5.11
N ALA A 72 16.77 15.12 -5.29
CA ALA A 72 17.68 14.49 -4.32
C ALA A 72 17.79 15.29 -3.01
N THR A 73 17.61 16.61 -3.09
CA THR A 73 17.60 17.53 -1.95
C THR A 73 16.43 18.52 -2.10
N PRO A 74 15.78 18.95 -0.99
CA PRO A 74 15.94 18.48 0.40
C PRO A 74 15.43 17.03 0.56
N THR A 75 15.36 16.52 1.80
CA THR A 75 14.83 15.17 2.06
C THR A 75 13.42 15.00 1.49
N ILE A 76 13.05 13.77 1.12
CA ILE A 76 11.73 13.49 0.55
C ILE A 76 10.59 13.87 1.52
N PHE A 77 10.80 13.73 2.83
CA PHE A 77 9.85 14.18 3.86
C PHE A 77 9.64 15.70 3.84
N SER A 78 10.67 16.48 3.52
CA SER A 78 10.58 17.94 3.39
C SER A 78 9.88 18.36 2.10
N GLN A 79 10.07 17.58 1.02
CA GLN A 79 9.38 17.81 -0.26
C GLN A 79 7.88 17.49 -0.17
N PHE A 80 7.51 16.50 0.66
CA PHE A 80 6.13 16.04 0.86
C PHE A 80 5.76 16.09 2.35
N PRO A 81 5.57 17.29 2.92
CA PRO A 81 5.44 17.50 4.36
C PRO A 81 4.08 17.08 4.93
N LEU A 82 3.04 16.97 4.10
CA LEU A 82 1.70 16.63 4.55
C LEU A 82 1.53 15.11 4.67
N ALA A 83 0.82 14.69 5.72
CA ALA A 83 0.27 13.35 5.87
C ALA A 83 -1.25 13.42 5.61
N CYS A 84 -1.73 12.62 4.66
CA CYS A 84 -3.12 12.63 4.20
C CYS A 84 -3.69 11.21 4.03
N ASP A 85 -5.01 11.11 3.86
CA ASP A 85 -5.76 9.87 3.62
C ASP A 85 -6.10 9.65 2.12
N VAL A 86 -5.22 10.01 1.19
CA VAL A 86 -5.51 9.96 -0.27
C VAL A 86 -5.92 8.55 -0.72
N THR A 87 -5.19 7.53 -0.28
CA THR A 87 -5.44 6.12 -0.61
C THR A 87 -6.77 5.62 -0.05
N LYS A 88 -7.16 6.10 1.13
CA LYS A 88 -8.45 5.73 1.72
C LYS A 88 -9.60 6.46 1.04
N LYS A 89 -9.46 7.78 0.84
CA LYS A 89 -10.57 8.69 0.53
C LYS A 89 -10.79 8.92 -0.95
N ILE A 90 -9.73 9.06 -1.74
CA ILE A 90 -9.82 9.27 -3.19
C ILE A 90 -9.71 7.93 -3.93
N VAL A 91 -8.66 7.15 -3.63
CA VAL A 91 -8.49 5.85 -4.28
C VAL A 91 -9.63 4.90 -3.89
N GLY A 92 -10.15 5.01 -2.67
CA GLY A 92 -11.28 4.22 -2.19
C GLY A 92 -10.87 2.84 -1.69
N ILE A 93 -9.75 2.75 -0.97
CA ILE A 93 -9.31 1.54 -0.29
C ILE A 93 -9.68 1.65 1.19
N ASP A 94 -10.68 0.88 1.62
CA ASP A 94 -11.21 0.95 2.99
C ASP A 94 -10.17 0.63 4.07
N VAL A 95 -9.28 -0.31 3.76
CA VAL A 95 -8.20 -0.78 4.65
C VAL A 95 -6.86 -0.53 3.95
N PRO A 96 -6.28 0.68 4.06
CA PRO A 96 -5.04 1.03 3.40
C PRO A 96 -3.83 0.46 4.16
N GLN A 97 -3.76 -0.87 4.23
CA GLN A 97 -2.74 -1.62 4.96
C GLN A 97 -1.79 -2.36 4.03
N LYS A 98 -0.59 -2.62 4.55
CA LYS A 98 0.45 -3.43 3.90
C LYS A 98 1.13 -4.30 4.94
N VAL A 99 1.49 -5.53 4.56
CA VAL A 99 2.44 -6.31 5.37
C VAL A 99 3.83 -5.71 5.18
N LEU A 100 4.45 -5.27 6.28
CA LEU A 100 5.76 -4.60 6.27
C LEU A 100 6.90 -5.56 6.53
N ALA A 101 6.66 -6.54 7.41
CA ALA A 101 7.61 -7.60 7.71
C ALA A 101 6.87 -8.90 8.01
N PHE A 102 7.44 -10.03 7.62
CA PHE A 102 6.88 -11.35 7.93
C PHE A 102 7.96 -12.42 7.88
N ARG A 103 7.78 -13.51 8.63
CA ARG A 103 8.70 -14.66 8.60
C ARG A 103 8.75 -15.33 7.23
N ALA A 104 9.91 -15.85 6.86
CA ALA A 104 10.23 -16.41 5.56
C ALA A 104 9.39 -17.65 5.20
N PHE A 105 8.75 -18.34 6.16
CA PHE A 105 7.77 -19.39 5.85
C PHE A 105 6.41 -18.84 5.37
N LEU A 106 6.10 -17.56 5.64
CA LEU A 106 4.91 -16.88 5.15
C LEU A 106 5.12 -16.33 3.74
N ARG A 107 4.03 -15.99 3.05
CA ARG A 107 4.06 -15.36 1.72
C ARG A 107 3.10 -14.18 1.69
N ALA A 108 3.52 -13.06 1.12
CA ALA A 108 2.62 -11.97 0.81
C ALA A 108 1.74 -12.26 -0.42
N ASN A 109 0.55 -11.67 -0.47
CA ASN A 109 -0.31 -11.69 -1.65
C ASN A 109 0.27 -10.82 -2.79
N ARG A 110 -0.36 -10.87 -3.97
CA ARG A 110 0.00 -9.96 -5.06
C ARG A 110 -0.22 -8.51 -4.62
N GLY A 111 0.84 -7.71 -4.66
CA GLY A 111 0.82 -6.30 -4.24
C GLY A 111 1.18 -6.07 -2.77
N GLY A 112 1.39 -7.12 -1.97
CA GLY A 112 1.91 -6.97 -0.61
C GLY A 112 0.95 -6.43 0.43
N GLY A 113 -0.36 -6.36 0.13
CA GLY A 113 -1.34 -5.85 1.09
C GLY A 113 -1.50 -6.73 2.31
N LYS A 114 -1.29 -8.05 2.19
CA LYS A 114 -1.43 -9.00 3.29
C LYS A 114 -0.63 -10.28 3.10
N VAL A 115 -0.46 -11.03 4.19
CA VAL A 115 -0.04 -12.44 4.16
C VAL A 115 -1.13 -13.28 3.46
N LYS A 116 -0.71 -14.25 2.65
CA LYS A 116 -1.60 -15.08 1.82
C LYS A 116 -2.31 -16.15 2.64
N ASP A 117 -1.59 -16.79 3.57
CA ASP A 117 -2.13 -17.78 4.50
C ASP A 117 -2.27 -17.14 5.88
N GLU A 118 -3.43 -16.52 6.11
CA GLU A 118 -3.74 -15.82 7.37
C GLU A 118 -3.83 -16.81 8.55
N SER A 119 -4.06 -18.11 8.30
CA SER A 119 -4.12 -19.14 9.35
C SER A 119 -2.75 -19.50 9.95
N LEU A 120 -1.67 -19.07 9.29
CA LEU A 120 -0.30 -19.22 9.78
C LEU A 120 0.26 -17.91 10.37
N ALA A 121 -0.42 -16.80 10.13
CA ALA A 121 0.02 -15.49 10.57
C ALA A 121 -0.42 -15.26 12.03
N CYS A 122 0.55 -14.94 12.89
CA CYS A 122 0.30 -14.26 14.14
C CYS A 122 0.78 -12.81 14.01
N VAL A 123 -0.18 -11.89 13.94
CA VAL A 123 0.06 -10.50 13.58
C VAL A 123 0.34 -9.67 14.83
N TYR A 124 1.44 -8.93 14.81
CA TYR A 124 1.76 -7.94 15.82
C TYR A 124 0.61 -6.93 15.97
N PRO A 125 0.08 -6.68 17.19
CA PRO A 125 -1.19 -5.99 17.37
C PRO A 125 -1.14 -4.50 17.00
N THR A 126 0.06 -3.91 16.95
CA THR A 126 0.23 -2.49 16.62
C THR A 126 0.58 -2.32 15.15
N LEU A 127 -0.21 -1.51 14.45
CA LEU A 127 0.07 -1.11 13.07
C LEU A 127 1.14 -0.01 13.05
N LEU A 128 2.19 -0.22 12.28
CA LEU A 128 3.20 0.82 12.06
C LEU A 128 2.74 1.84 11.00
N LYS A 129 3.46 2.95 10.89
CA LYS A 129 3.26 3.90 9.79
C LYS A 129 4.13 3.51 8.60
N SER A 130 3.53 3.41 7.42
CA SER A 130 4.23 3.28 6.15
C SER A 130 4.01 4.54 5.33
N HIS A 131 5.01 5.43 5.33
CA HIS A 131 4.98 6.70 4.60
C HIS A 131 5.08 6.42 3.11
N HIS A 132 4.06 6.84 2.35
CA HIS A 132 3.87 6.49 0.94
C HIS A 132 4.00 7.73 0.04
N PHE A 133 5.04 7.75 -0.79
CA PHE A 133 5.46 8.88 -1.63
C PHE A 133 5.09 8.67 -3.10
N LYS A 134 3.84 8.27 -3.34
CA LYS A 134 3.32 7.98 -4.69
C LYS A 134 2.89 9.21 -5.47
N TRP A 135 2.54 10.30 -4.77
CA TRP A 135 1.86 11.46 -5.33
C TRP A 135 2.83 12.46 -5.96
N VAL A 136 3.50 12.01 -7.01
CA VAL A 136 4.54 12.72 -7.77
C VAL A 136 4.12 12.94 -9.22
N LYS A 137 4.83 13.78 -9.98
CA LYS A 137 4.47 14.19 -11.35
C LYS A 137 4.04 13.04 -12.27
N GLN A 138 4.76 11.93 -12.22
CA GLN A 138 4.55 10.77 -13.08
C GLN A 138 3.27 9.98 -12.76
N VAL A 139 2.63 10.23 -11.61
CA VAL A 139 1.45 9.48 -11.20
C VAL A 139 0.30 9.68 -12.17
N LYS A 140 0.07 10.91 -12.65
CA LYS A 140 -1.04 11.24 -13.56
C LYS A 140 -0.98 10.39 -14.83
N GLU A 141 0.14 10.45 -15.54
CA GLU A 141 0.36 9.69 -16.77
C GLU A 141 0.27 8.17 -16.53
N LYS A 142 0.73 7.68 -15.37
CA LYS A 142 0.58 6.26 -14.98
C LYS A 142 -0.88 5.87 -14.77
N LEU A 143 -1.70 6.75 -14.21
CA LEU A 143 -3.13 6.52 -13.98
C LEU A 143 -3.93 6.63 -15.29
N GLU A 144 -3.60 7.58 -16.16
CA GLU A 144 -4.20 7.73 -17.49
C GLU A 144 -3.99 6.47 -18.32
N ARG A 145 -2.73 5.98 -18.42
CA ARG A 145 -2.42 4.71 -19.11
C ARG A 145 -3.19 3.52 -18.54
N ARG A 146 -3.44 3.49 -17.23
CA ARG A 146 -4.23 2.44 -16.60
C ARG A 146 -5.67 2.49 -17.10
N VAL A 147 -6.31 3.65 -17.05
CA VAL A 147 -7.69 3.83 -17.53
C VAL A 147 -7.78 3.47 -19.02
N GLU A 148 -6.87 4.00 -19.85
CA GLU A 148 -6.81 3.68 -21.28
C GLU A 148 -6.65 2.17 -21.55
N THR A 149 -5.78 1.49 -20.80
CA THR A 149 -5.62 0.03 -20.92
C THR A 149 -6.93 -0.69 -20.60
N ALA A 150 -7.69 -0.23 -19.61
CA ALA A 150 -8.99 -0.82 -19.29
C ALA A 150 -10.01 -0.59 -20.43
N ASP A 151 -10.01 0.59 -21.04
CA ASP A 151 -10.88 0.93 -22.16
C ASP A 151 -10.56 0.10 -23.40
N ILE A 152 -9.28 -0.10 -23.72
CA ILE A 152 -8.84 -0.98 -24.82
C ILE A 152 -9.30 -2.42 -24.57
N LEU A 153 -9.03 -2.96 -23.36
CA LEU A 153 -9.44 -4.32 -23.01
C LEU A 153 -10.97 -4.48 -23.04
N LEU A 154 -11.72 -3.43 -22.71
CA LEU A 154 -13.17 -3.39 -22.82
C LEU A 154 -13.62 -3.42 -24.29
N ALA A 155 -13.02 -2.57 -25.14
CA ALA A 155 -13.34 -2.48 -26.56
C ALA A 155 -13.03 -3.79 -27.31
N THR A 156 -11.90 -4.43 -27.03
CA THR A 156 -11.54 -5.74 -27.62
C THR A 156 -12.57 -6.82 -27.27
N GLN A 157 -13.01 -6.88 -26.00
CA GLN A 157 -14.04 -7.85 -25.59
C GLN A 157 -15.39 -7.60 -26.25
N LEU A 158 -15.76 -6.32 -26.48
CA LEU A 158 -16.97 -5.97 -27.21
C LEU A 158 -16.88 -6.37 -28.69
N ALA A 159 -15.73 -6.18 -29.32
CA ALA A 159 -15.50 -6.55 -30.72
C ALA A 159 -15.50 -8.08 -30.95
N GLU A 160 -15.11 -8.87 -29.94
CA GLU A 160 -15.15 -10.35 -29.98
C GLU A 160 -16.57 -10.95 -29.85
N GLY A 161 -17.63 -10.14 -29.94
CA GLY A 161 -19.01 -10.63 -29.95
C GLY A 161 -19.48 -11.16 -28.59
N VAL A 162 -18.78 -10.81 -27.51
CA VAL A 162 -19.14 -11.18 -26.14
C VAL A 162 -20.27 -10.25 -25.65
N LEU A 163 -21.43 -10.39 -26.29
CA LEU A 163 -22.60 -9.55 -26.10
C LEU A 163 -23.14 -9.68 -24.66
N GLY A 164 -23.01 -8.60 -23.92
CA GLY A 164 -23.77 -8.33 -22.72
C GLY A 164 -23.89 -6.80 -22.57
N PRO A 165 -24.97 -6.29 -21.96
CA PRO A 165 -25.08 -4.88 -21.60
C PRO A 165 -23.81 -4.34 -20.93
N LEU A 166 -23.54 -3.03 -21.02
CA LEU A 166 -22.38 -2.37 -20.38
C LEU A 166 -22.21 -2.81 -18.90
N TRP A 167 -23.32 -3.02 -18.18
CA TRP A 167 -23.32 -3.53 -16.80
C TRP A 167 -22.78 -4.96 -16.67
N VAL A 168 -22.96 -5.85 -17.65
CA VAL A 168 -22.40 -7.22 -17.67
C VAL A 168 -20.89 -7.17 -17.83
N VAL A 169 -20.38 -6.28 -18.68
CA VAL A 169 -18.93 -6.14 -18.87
C VAL A 169 -18.30 -5.47 -17.65
N MET A 170 -18.89 -4.40 -17.12
CA MET A 170 -18.47 -3.82 -15.83
C MET A 170 -18.55 -4.83 -14.67
N SER A 171 -19.57 -5.70 -14.65
CA SER A 171 -19.71 -6.79 -13.69
C SER A 171 -18.65 -7.88 -13.87
N ARG A 172 -18.12 -8.07 -15.09
CA ARG A 172 -16.99 -8.97 -15.36
C ARG A 172 -15.67 -8.36 -14.90
N TYR A 173 -15.48 -7.05 -15.05
CA TYR A 173 -14.32 -6.37 -14.45
C TYR A 173 -14.35 -6.42 -12.93
N LYS A 174 -15.54 -6.23 -12.33
CA LYS A 174 -15.78 -6.42 -10.89
C LYS A 174 -15.50 -7.87 -10.46
N ARG A 175 -15.97 -8.87 -11.23
CA ARG A 175 -15.74 -10.31 -10.99
C ARG A 175 -14.29 -10.76 -11.21
N LYS A 176 -13.55 -10.13 -12.12
CA LYS A 176 -12.12 -10.39 -12.38
C LYS A 176 -11.17 -9.61 -11.45
N GLY A 177 -11.70 -8.85 -10.48
CA GLY A 177 -10.91 -8.14 -9.48
C GLY A 177 -10.17 -6.90 -9.99
N TYR A 178 -10.61 -6.32 -11.11
CA TYR A 178 -9.97 -5.15 -11.72
C TYR A 178 -10.39 -3.83 -11.06
N GLY A 179 -10.40 -3.74 -9.73
CA GLY A 179 -10.71 -2.49 -9.02
C GLY A 179 -9.72 -1.35 -9.33
N TRP A 180 -8.53 -1.69 -9.83
CA TRP A 180 -7.42 -0.76 -10.06
C TRP A 180 -7.73 0.34 -11.10
N TRP A 181 -8.58 0.09 -12.10
CA TRP A 181 -8.91 1.13 -13.09
C TRP A 181 -9.85 2.18 -12.48
N ARG A 182 -10.84 1.74 -11.70
CA ARG A 182 -11.77 2.65 -11.01
C ARG A 182 -11.03 3.48 -9.97
N GLN A 183 -10.15 2.85 -9.21
CA GLN A 183 -9.22 3.52 -8.31
C GLN A 183 -8.39 4.59 -9.03
N SER A 184 -7.94 4.31 -10.26
CA SER A 184 -7.18 5.27 -11.06
C SER A 184 -8.06 6.40 -11.58
N ALA A 185 -9.26 6.09 -12.06
CA ALA A 185 -10.25 7.05 -12.54
C ALA A 185 -10.71 8.02 -11.44
N ASN A 186 -10.95 7.53 -10.22
CA ASN A 186 -11.31 8.38 -9.09
C ASN A 186 -10.25 9.46 -8.83
N VAL A 187 -8.96 9.08 -8.86
CA VAL A 187 -7.86 10.04 -8.68
C VAL A 187 -7.80 11.02 -9.84
N LEU A 188 -7.96 10.57 -11.09
CA LEU A 188 -7.95 11.47 -12.25
C LEU A 188 -9.10 12.48 -12.21
N GLU A 189 -10.29 12.04 -11.82
CA GLU A 189 -11.45 12.93 -11.65
C GLU A 189 -11.21 13.95 -10.54
N HIS A 190 -10.64 13.52 -9.40
CA HIS A 190 -10.20 14.44 -8.33
C HIS A 190 -9.23 15.49 -8.87
N LEU A 191 -8.17 15.06 -9.56
CA LEU A 191 -7.18 15.98 -10.14
C LEU A 191 -7.83 16.96 -11.12
N LYS A 192 -8.79 16.51 -11.93
CA LYS A 192 -9.53 17.36 -12.87
C LYS A 192 -10.35 18.44 -12.15
N GLN A 193 -11.04 18.08 -11.06
CA GLN A 193 -11.85 19.00 -10.25
C GLN A 193 -10.99 20.03 -9.51
N HIS A 194 -9.72 19.70 -9.23
CA HIS A 194 -8.82 20.51 -8.42
C HIS A 194 -7.59 21.01 -9.20
N ASN A 195 -7.76 21.40 -10.46
CA ASN A 195 -6.71 22.04 -11.28
C ASN A 195 -5.39 21.25 -11.32
N SER A 196 -5.49 19.93 -11.51
CA SER A 196 -4.38 18.96 -11.49
C SER A 196 -3.62 18.87 -10.16
N ARG A 197 -4.27 19.16 -9.03
CA ARG A 197 -3.73 19.05 -7.67
C ARG A 197 -4.57 18.14 -6.79
N LEU A 198 -3.95 17.57 -5.76
CA LEU A 198 -4.66 16.97 -4.64
C LEU A 198 -5.25 18.08 -3.77
N CYS A 199 -6.48 17.89 -3.29
CA CYS A 199 -7.18 18.92 -2.51
C CYS A 199 -6.76 18.83 -1.04
N VAL A 200 -5.58 19.35 -0.70
CA VAL A 200 -5.03 19.26 0.66
C VAL A 200 -5.84 20.02 1.71
N ASN A 201 -6.75 20.90 1.29
CA ASN A 201 -7.65 21.64 2.17
C ASN A 201 -9.07 21.04 2.21
N CYS A 202 -9.34 19.99 1.44
CA CYS A 202 -10.64 19.32 1.50
C CYS A 202 -10.70 18.50 2.80
N SER A 203 -11.77 18.70 3.58
CA SER A 203 -11.98 18.03 4.87
C SER A 203 -11.95 16.50 4.75
N GLU A 204 -12.30 15.96 3.57
CA GLU A 204 -12.28 14.53 3.30
C GLU A 204 -10.88 13.90 3.38
N LEU A 205 -9.81 14.63 3.03
CA LEU A 205 -8.44 14.08 3.00
C LEU A 205 -7.73 14.10 4.35
N SER A 206 -8.26 14.84 5.33
CA SER A 206 -7.69 14.94 6.68
C SER A 206 -6.18 15.25 6.69
N CYS A 207 -5.72 16.10 5.76
CA CYS A 207 -4.31 16.41 5.61
C CYS A 207 -3.80 17.24 6.80
N ILE A 208 -2.69 16.82 7.39
CA ILE A 208 -2.01 17.54 8.48
C ILE A 208 -0.52 17.71 8.15
N ILE A 209 0.09 18.79 8.65
CA ILE A 209 1.55 18.92 8.64
C ILE A 209 2.10 17.85 9.57
N ALA A 210 2.89 16.93 9.02
CA ALA A 210 3.53 15.93 9.84
C ALA A 210 4.74 16.57 10.55
N ASN A 211 4.57 16.93 11.82
CA ASN A 211 5.72 17.27 12.65
C ASN A 211 6.66 16.06 12.70
N THR A 212 7.94 16.29 12.47
CA THR A 212 8.99 15.27 12.38
C THR A 212 9.25 14.53 13.69
N THR A 213 8.55 14.84 14.78
CA THR A 213 8.87 14.28 16.11
C THR A 213 7.71 13.96 17.04
N GLU A 214 6.48 14.41 16.80
CA GLU A 214 5.39 14.12 17.75
C GLU A 214 4.06 14.03 17.04
N GLN A 215 3.60 12.79 16.87
CA GLN A 215 2.24 12.35 17.19
C GLN A 215 2.16 10.86 16.85
N VAL A 216 2.25 10.04 17.91
CA VAL A 216 1.56 8.74 17.93
C VAL A 216 0.08 9.11 17.81
N SER A 217 -0.43 9.13 16.57
CA SER A 217 -1.85 9.36 16.35
C SER A 217 -2.63 8.25 17.06
N PRO A 218 -3.78 8.57 17.68
CA PRO A 218 -4.59 7.64 18.47
C PRO A 218 -5.34 6.64 17.58
N TRP A 219 -4.69 6.04 16.58
CA TRP A 219 -5.20 4.85 15.89
C TRP A 219 -5.06 3.59 16.78
N GLY A 220 -5.20 3.78 18.09
CA GLY A 220 -5.70 2.78 19.01
C GLY A 220 -7.21 2.93 19.06
N ASP A 221 -7.89 2.41 18.04
CA ASP A 221 -9.23 1.86 18.24
C ASP A 221 -9.36 0.62 17.36
N ALA A 222 -9.38 -0.50 18.08
CA ALA A 222 -9.29 -1.87 17.63
C ALA A 222 -10.29 -2.26 16.52
N MET A 223 -9.78 -3.02 15.55
CA MET A 223 -10.27 -4.37 15.21
C MET A 223 -9.22 -5.00 14.28
N ARG A 224 -8.60 -6.16 14.58
CA ARG A 224 -9.26 -7.43 14.90
C ARG A 224 -8.45 -8.29 15.88
N VAL A 225 -9.17 -8.81 16.86
CA VAL A 225 -8.80 -9.99 17.65
C VAL A 225 -8.97 -11.21 16.73
N ASP A 226 -7.87 -11.88 16.40
CA ASP A 226 -7.68 -13.29 16.75
C ASP A 226 -6.17 -13.58 16.76
N ILE A 227 -5.68 -13.66 17.99
CA ILE A 227 -4.30 -13.51 18.44
C ILE A 227 -3.64 -14.89 18.36
N CYS A 228 -3.02 -15.16 17.21
CA CYS A 228 -2.44 -16.46 16.87
C CYS A 228 -3.49 -17.60 16.78
N PRO A 229 -3.31 -18.58 15.88
CA PRO A 229 -4.01 -19.85 15.99
C PRO A 229 -3.65 -20.51 17.33
N ALA A 230 -4.65 -20.89 18.13
CA ALA A 230 -4.45 -21.50 19.44
C ALA A 230 -3.40 -22.63 19.40
N GLY A 231 -2.41 -22.57 20.31
CA GLY A 231 -1.39 -23.61 20.48
C GLY A 231 -0.08 -23.43 19.67
N ARG A 232 0.12 -22.30 18.98
CA ARG A 232 1.36 -21.99 18.25
C ARG A 232 2.02 -20.70 18.75
N HIS A 233 2.53 -20.71 19.98
CA HIS A 233 3.71 -19.90 20.27
C HIS A 233 4.86 -20.56 19.51
N ALA A 234 5.47 -19.81 18.58
CA ALA A 234 6.65 -20.28 17.87
C ALA A 234 7.70 -20.65 18.93
N ARG A 235 8.10 -21.93 18.95
CA ARG A 235 9.32 -22.37 19.62
C ARG A 235 10.48 -22.23 18.65
#